data_AF-A0A959EHM0-F1
#
_entry.id   AF-A0A959EHM0-F1
#
_cell.length_a   1.000
_cell.length_b   1.000
_cell.length_c   1.000
_cell.angle_alpha   90.00
_cell.angle_beta   90.00
_cell.angle_gamma   90.00
#
_symmetry.space_group_name_H-M   'P 1'
#
loop_
_entity.id
_entity.type
_entity.pdbx_description
1 polymer ?
#
loop_
_entity_poly.entity_id
_entity_poly.type
_entity_poly.pdbx_seq_one_letter_code
_entity_poly.pdbx_strand_id
1 'polypeptide(L)'
;MKKFERSLLSDESHFLRILFYIHWNPQKHKYLKDYRDWPYSSYQALLSDAATFLARTQLLEWFGGKNEFVQAHDAYLSDLNDDWEP
;
A
#
# COMPACT_ATOMS: atom_id res chain seq x y z
N MET A 1 8.32 -0.17 27.66
CA MET A 1 7.70 -0.63 26.39
C MET A 1 6.86 0.50 25.83
N LYS A 2 7.19 1.04 24.65
CA LYS A 2 6.37 2.08 24.01
C LYS A 2 5.07 1.42 23.52
N LYS A 3 3.92 2.08 23.73
CA LYS A 3 2.63 1.56 23.25
C LYS A 3 2.60 1.66 21.72
N PHE A 4 2.02 0.67 21.06
CA PHE A 4 1.70 0.78 19.64
C PHE A 4 0.61 1.83 19.45
N GLU A 5 0.81 2.70 18.48
CA GLU A 5 -0.21 3.65 18.06
C GLU A 5 -1.28 2.92 17.26
N ARG A 6 -2.55 3.33 17.43
CA ARG A 6 -3.69 2.80 16.69
C ARG A 6 -4.45 4.00 16.13
N SER A 7 -4.54 4.08 14.80
CA SER A 7 -5.39 5.06 14.15
C SER A 7 -6.76 4.43 13.88
N LEU A 8 -7.83 5.14 14.22
CA LEU A 8 -9.17 4.74 13.82
C LEU A 8 -9.32 5.03 12.32
N LEU A 9 -9.74 4.02 11.55
CA LEU A 9 -10.12 4.22 10.16
C LEU A 9 -11.45 4.99 10.14
N SER A 10 -11.39 6.26 9.73
CA SER A 10 -12.52 7.19 9.70
C SER A 10 -13.38 7.03 8.46
N ASP A 11 -12.76 6.65 7.34
CA ASP A 11 -13.36 6.59 6.02
C ASP A 11 -12.48 5.76 5.08
N GLU A 12 -13.03 5.45 3.91
CA GLU A 12 -12.37 4.67 2.87
C GLU A 12 -11.11 5.35 2.34
N SER A 13 -11.12 6.68 2.14
CA SER A 13 -9.95 7.41 1.66
C SER A 13 -8.79 7.34 2.65
N HIS A 14 -9.06 7.40 3.95
CA HIS A 14 -8.07 7.22 5.00
C HIS A 14 -7.52 5.80 5.01
N PHE A 15 -8.37 4.79 4.85
CA PHE A 15 -7.92 3.40 4.70
C PHE A 15 -6.97 3.24 3.51
N LEU A 16 -7.35 3.78 2.34
CA LEU A 16 -6.53 3.72 1.13
C LEU A 16 -5.17 4.40 1.33
N ARG A 17 -5.15 5.60 1.92
CA ARG A 17 -3.89 6.30 2.27
C ARG A 17 -2.97 5.45 3.15
N ILE A 18 -3.52 4.77 4.15
CA ILE A 18 -2.74 3.88 5.03
C ILE A 18 -2.22 2.67 4.26
N LEU A 19 -3.05 2.05 3.43
CA LEU A 19 -2.65 0.90 2.60
C LEU A 19 -1.47 1.26 1.70
N PHE A 20 -1.57 2.37 0.97
CA PHE A 20 -0.47 2.86 0.13
C PHE A 20 0.77 3.20 0.97
N TYR A 21 0.59 3.89 2.10
CA TYR A 21 1.69 4.25 2.99
C TYR A 21 2.47 3.01 3.45
N ILE A 22 1.77 1.94 3.86
CA ILE A 22 2.39 0.68 4.29
C ILE A 22 3.25 0.08 3.17
N HIS A 23 2.74 0.05 1.94
CA HIS A 23 3.50 -0.46 0.80
C HIS A 23 4.70 0.42 0.45
N TRP A 24 4.53 1.75 0.46
CA TRP A 24 5.59 2.71 0.13
C TRP A 24 6.66 2.88 1.21
N ASN A 25 6.35 2.56 2.47
CA ASN A 25 7.20 2.79 3.63
C ASN A 25 8.67 2.33 3.48
N PRO A 26 8.97 1.15 2.88
CA PRO A 26 10.33 0.70 2.66
C PRO A 26 11.14 1.63 1.73
N GLN A 27 10.49 2.16 0.68
CA GLN A 27 11.10 3.12 -0.24
C GLN A 27 11.29 4.48 0.42
N LYS A 28 10.27 4.97 1.15
CA LYS A 28 10.36 6.20 1.95
C LYS A 28 11.59 6.19 2.87
N HIS A 29 11.79 5.09 3.58
CA HIS A 29 12.91 4.92 4.50
C HIS A 29 14.21 4.46 3.83
N LYS A 30 14.27 4.47 2.50
CA LYS A 30 15.48 4.23 1.70
C LYS A 30 16.08 2.83 1.89
N TYR A 31 15.26 1.85 2.28
CA TYR A 31 15.69 0.45 2.32
C TYR A 31 15.88 -0.12 0.91
N LEU A 32 15.12 0.41 -0.06
CA LEU A 32 15.23 0.09 -1.49
C LEU A 32 14.71 1.26 -2.34
N LYS A 33 14.97 1.20 -3.64
CA LYS A 33 14.58 2.26 -4.59
C LYS A 33 13.12 2.18 -5.02
N ASP A 34 12.58 0.97 -5.11
CA ASP A 34 11.24 0.70 -5.60
C ASP A 34 10.51 -0.20 -4.62
N TYR A 35 9.45 0.30 -4.00
CA TYR A 35 8.69 -0.45 -2.99
C TYR A 35 8.10 -1.76 -3.54
N ARG A 36 7.90 -1.86 -4.86
CA ARG A 36 7.35 -3.05 -5.54
C ARG A 36 8.28 -4.25 -5.43
N ASP A 37 9.57 -4.00 -5.18
CA ASP A 37 10.58 -5.04 -4.97
C ASP A 37 10.68 -5.49 -3.49
N TRP A 38 9.89 -4.91 -2.58
CA TRP A 38 9.98 -5.25 -1.16
C TRP A 38 9.29 -6.59 -0.85
N PRO A 39 10.05 -7.65 -0.49
CA PRO A 39 9.50 -9.00 -0.33
C PRO A 39 8.68 -9.16 0.95
N TYR A 40 8.81 -8.22 1.90
CA TYR A 40 8.10 -8.24 3.17
C TYR A 40 6.86 -7.34 3.17
N SER A 41 6.19 -7.21 2.01
CA SER A 41 4.90 -6.52 1.86
C SER A 41 3.83 -7.44 1.30
N SER A 42 2.56 -7.10 1.54
CA SER A 42 1.43 -7.74 0.89
C SER A 42 1.27 -7.39 -0.59
N TYR A 43 1.97 -6.36 -1.09
CA TYR A 43 1.78 -5.85 -2.45
C TYR A 43 1.93 -6.95 -3.51
N GLN A 44 3.04 -7.67 -3.50
CA GLN A 44 3.29 -8.77 -4.44
C GLN A 44 2.30 -9.93 -4.26
N ALA A 45 1.95 -10.25 -3.01
CA ALA A 45 1.00 -11.32 -2.70
C ALA A 45 -0.42 -11.00 -3.23
N LEU A 46 -0.83 -9.73 -3.20
CA LEU A 46 -2.10 -9.26 -3.76
C LEU A 46 -2.14 -9.33 -5.29
N LEU A 47 -1.00 -9.17 -5.97
CA LEU A 47 -0.89 -9.23 -7.43
C LEU A 47 -0.66 -10.64 -7.98
N SER A 48 -0.09 -11.53 -7.16
CA SER A 48 0.19 -12.91 -7.55
C SER A 48 -1.09 -13.73 -7.81
N ASP A 49 -0.93 -14.93 -8.38
CA ASP A 49 -1.97 -15.96 -8.47
C ASP A 49 -1.79 -17.09 -7.44
N ALA A 50 -0.72 -17.02 -6.64
CA ALA A 50 -0.46 -18.00 -5.58
C ALA A 50 -1.55 -17.94 -4.50
N ALA A 51 -1.77 -19.03 -3.77
CA ALA A 51 -2.70 -19.04 -2.65
C ALA A 51 -2.20 -18.15 -1.49
N THR A 52 -3.09 -17.36 -0.88
CA THR A 52 -2.77 -16.50 0.28
C THR A 52 -3.92 -16.46 1.27
N PHE A 53 -3.62 -16.13 2.53
CA PHE A 53 -4.64 -15.82 3.55
C PHE A 53 -5.25 -14.42 3.43
N LEU A 54 -4.80 -13.60 2.47
CA LEU A 54 -5.31 -12.25 2.26
C LEU A 54 -6.70 -12.29 1.64
N ALA A 55 -7.56 -11.33 2.01
CA ALA A 55 -8.83 -11.06 1.35
C ALA A 55 -8.62 -10.37 -0.02
N ARG A 56 -7.82 -11.00 -0.89
CA ARG A 56 -7.36 -10.45 -2.17
C ARG A 56 -8.50 -10.03 -3.07
N THR A 57 -9.46 -10.91 -3.28
CA THR A 57 -10.60 -10.66 -4.19
C THR A 57 -11.37 -9.42 -3.77
N GLN A 58 -11.79 -9.37 -2.50
CA GLN A 58 -12.52 -8.23 -1.95
C GLN A 58 -11.73 -6.92 -2.07
N LEU A 59 -10.45 -6.95 -1.71
CA LEU A 59 -9.61 -5.75 -1.78
C LEU A 59 -9.45 -5.28 -3.21
N LEU A 60 -9.14 -6.17 -4.16
CA LEU A 60 -8.97 -5.80 -5.56
C LEU A 60 -10.27 -5.31 -6.20
N GLU A 61 -11.42 -5.85 -5.81
CA GLU A 61 -12.74 -5.37 -6.25
C GLU A 61 -12.99 -3.91 -5.86
N TRP A 62 -12.50 -3.46 -4.70
CA TRP A 62 -12.61 -2.05 -4.30
C TRP A 62 -11.85 -1.10 -5.24
N PHE A 63 -10.78 -1.60 -5.88
CA PHE A 63 -10.05 -0.84 -6.88
C PHE A 63 -10.63 -0.99 -8.29
N GLY A 64 -11.47 -2.00 -8.55
CA GLY A 64 -11.93 -2.35 -9.89
C GLY A 64 -11.06 -3.40 -10.60
N GLY A 65 -10.07 -3.97 -9.90
CA GLY A 65 -9.21 -5.02 -10.44
C GLY A 65 -7.73 -4.87 -10.08
N LYS A 66 -6.92 -5.82 -10.54
CA LYS A 66 -5.45 -5.81 -10.36
C LYS A 66 -4.81 -4.58 -11.02
N ASN A 67 -5.26 -4.23 -12.24
CA ASN A 67 -4.65 -3.14 -13.00
C ASN A 67 -4.92 -1.80 -12.34
N GLU A 68 -6.15 -1.60 -11.89
CA GLU A 68 -6.61 -0.39 -11.23
C GLU A 68 -5.96 -0.25 -9.84
N PHE A 69 -5.74 -1.36 -9.14
CA PHE A 69 -4.93 -1.38 -7.91
C PHE A 69 -3.51 -0.87 -8.16
N VAL A 70 -2.84 -1.33 -9.22
CA VAL A 70 -1.49 -0.87 -9.58
C VAL A 70 -1.51 0.62 -9.94
N GLN A 71 -2.45 1.04 -10.81
CA GLN A 71 -2.57 2.44 -11.21
C GLN A 71 -2.84 3.37 -10.02
N ALA A 72 -3.68 2.96 -9.07
CA ALA A 72 -3.94 3.74 -7.87
C ALA A 72 -2.70 3.89 -6.98
N HIS A 73 -1.85 2.86 -6.88
CA HIS A 73 -0.58 2.96 -6.17
C HIS A 73 0.41 3.92 -6.85
N ASP A 74 0.50 3.87 -8.18
CA ASP A 74 1.39 4.74 -8.95
C ASP A 74 0.93 6.20 -8.89
N ALA A 75 -0.38 6.47 -8.98
CA ALA A 75 -0.95 7.80 -8.82
C ALA A 75 -0.75 8.36 -7.39
N TYR A 76 -0.93 7.53 -6.37
CA TYR A 76 -0.67 7.98 -5.00
C TYR A 76 0.81 8.32 -4.77
N LEU A 77 1.73 7.60 -5.41
CA LEU A 77 3.16 7.92 -5.34
C LEU A 77 3.49 9.26 -6.00
N SER A 78 2.83 9.59 -7.13
CA SER A 78 3.02 10.92 -7.73
C SER A 78 2.55 12.03 -6.81
N ASP A 79 1.40 11.85 -6.16
CA ASP A 79 0.82 12.85 -5.26
C ASP A 79 1.67 13.03 -3.98
N LEU A 80 2.19 11.93 -3.40
CA LEU A 80 3.03 11.98 -2.21
C LEU A 80 4.35 12.73 -2.39
N ASN A 81 4.94 12.67 -3.59
CA ASN A 81 6.20 13.34 -3.87
C ASN A 81 6.05 14.88 -3.89
N ASP A 82 4.83 15.40 -4.03
CA ASP A 82 4.55 16.84 -3.94
C ASP A 82 4.33 17.30 -2.47
N ASP A 83 3.86 16.42 -1.58
CA ASP A 83 3.41 16.78 -0.23
C ASP A 83 4.44 16.50 0.89
N TRP A 84 5.49 15.72 0.64
CA TRP A 84 6.45 15.30 1.66
C TRP A 84 7.88 15.76 1.33
N GLU A 85 8.28 16.93 1.86
CA GLU A 85 9.70 17.25 2.05
C GLU A 85 10.19 16.71 3.41
N PRO A 86 11.38 16.08 3.47
CA PRO A 86 11.93 15.49 4.69
C PRO A 86 12.25 16.48 5.81
#